data_AF-A0A920W5B2-F1
#
_entry.id   AF-A0A920W5B2-F1
#
_cell.length_a   1.000
_cell.length_b   1.000
_cell.length_c   1.000
_cell.angle_alpha   90.00
_cell.angle_beta   90.00
_cell.angle_gamma   90.00
#
_symmetry.space_group_name_H-M   'P 1'
#
loop_
_entity.id
_entity.type
_entity.pdbx_description
1 polymer ?
#
loop_
_entity_poly.entity_id
_entity_poly.type
_entity_poly.pdbx_seq_one_letter_code
_entity_poly.pdbx_strand_id
1 'polypeptide(L)'
;MVERRSVAPDVAGSIPVTHPISTTTPIDRPLTIRTKAHHRIRYLFSLLVLVLLTSEIAVNPSQRTSTARIQTPNGSAGYNHPSVNTRPYVVLISFDGFRPDYLGRYNTPHFDHLSTTGISANALVSVFPSLTFPAHYSIATGMHPESHGIVGNSFFDPGRGEHFSYRDRATVQDGTWWDGEPIWVTAETQGMVTGSFFFPGTEAAIKGIRPTYWKPTMAKSQTQTAFNKKLNGSPSLPTNVPIWSPSIFH
;
A
#
# COMPACT_ATOMS: atom_id res chain seq x y z
N MET A 1 25.24 -21.93 -57.08
CA MET A 1 24.80 -21.13 -58.25
C MET A 1 23.77 -20.14 -57.72
N VAL A 2 24.06 -18.85 -57.51
CA VAL A 2 25.28 -18.02 -57.71
C VAL A 2 25.35 -17.13 -56.44
N GLU A 3 26.44 -17.12 -55.64
CA GLU A 3 27.53 -16.12 -55.65
C GLU A 3 27.06 -14.63 -55.70
N ARG A 4 27.67 -13.63 -55.00
CA ARG A 4 28.97 -13.54 -54.30
C ARG A 4 29.08 -12.29 -53.39
N ARG A 5 29.79 -12.39 -52.24
CA ARG A 5 30.68 -11.34 -51.60
C ARG A 5 30.04 -9.99 -51.17
N SER A 6 30.64 -9.08 -50.37
CA SER A 6 31.65 -9.04 -49.27
C SER A 6 31.61 -7.59 -48.67
N VAL A 7 32.34 -7.08 -47.65
CA VAL A 7 33.59 -7.41 -46.91
C VAL A 7 33.45 -6.92 -45.43
N ALA A 8 34.27 -7.44 -44.51
CA ALA A 8 34.64 -6.87 -43.19
C ALA A 8 36.14 -7.16 -42.94
N PRO A 9 36.88 -6.59 -41.95
CA PRO A 9 36.44 -5.83 -40.77
C PRO A 9 37.30 -4.58 -40.42
N ASP A 10 37.18 -4.09 -39.17
CA ASP A 10 38.15 -3.42 -38.27
C ASP A 10 39.15 -2.32 -38.73
N VAL A 11 39.40 -1.37 -37.82
CA VAL A 11 40.74 -1.14 -37.23
C VAL A 11 40.61 -0.30 -35.94
N ALA A 12 41.31 -0.70 -34.88
CA ALA A 12 41.57 0.12 -33.71
C ALA A 12 43.05 0.55 -33.71
N GLY A 13 43.37 1.79 -33.32
CA GLY A 13 44.73 2.30 -33.34
C GLY A 13 44.97 3.41 -32.33
N SER A 14 45.94 3.21 -31.44
CA SER A 14 46.43 4.16 -30.45
C SER A 14 47.96 4.21 -30.51
N ILE A 15 48.57 5.38 -30.26
CA ILE A 15 49.91 5.58 -29.66
C ILE A 15 50.23 7.10 -29.54
N PRO A 16 51.10 7.57 -28.61
CA PRO A 16 51.27 8.99 -28.25
C PRO A 16 52.72 9.53 -28.47
N VAL A 17 53.18 10.49 -27.64
CA VAL A 17 54.54 11.12 -27.57
C VAL A 17 54.71 12.29 -28.59
N THR A 18 55.22 13.50 -28.26
CA THR A 18 56.56 13.89 -27.76
C THR A 18 56.62 15.17 -26.87
N HIS A 19 57.68 15.29 -26.05
CA HIS A 19 58.15 16.55 -25.41
C HIS A 19 59.58 16.92 -25.86
N PRO A 20 59.88 18.22 -26.08
CA PRO A 20 61.10 18.90 -25.58
C PRO A 20 60.83 20.38 -25.15
N ILE A 21 61.70 21.20 -24.52
CA ILE A 21 62.87 21.04 -23.61
C ILE A 21 63.07 22.38 -22.80
N SER A 22 64.02 22.44 -21.86
CA SER A 22 64.31 23.54 -20.91
C SER A 22 64.97 24.83 -21.44
N THR A 23 64.87 25.95 -20.69
CA THR A 23 66.00 26.88 -20.37
C THR A 23 65.78 27.77 -19.11
N THR A 24 66.63 27.56 -18.09
CA THR A 24 67.30 28.54 -17.17
C THR A 24 66.64 29.84 -16.62
N THR A 25 66.31 29.84 -15.31
CA THR A 25 66.93 30.59 -14.16
C THR A 25 67.78 31.88 -14.34
N PRO A 26 68.01 32.75 -13.29
CA PRO A 26 67.55 32.71 -11.88
C PRO A 26 67.20 34.09 -11.20
N ILE A 27 66.96 34.04 -9.86
CA ILE A 27 67.02 35.10 -8.81
C ILE A 27 65.86 36.12 -8.74
N ASP A 28 64.98 35.92 -7.74
CA ASP A 28 64.93 36.85 -6.61
C ASP A 28 64.43 36.21 -5.29
N ARG A 29 64.80 36.78 -4.14
CA ARG A 29 64.29 36.47 -2.77
C ARG A 29 64.21 37.80 -2.02
N PRO A 30 63.12 38.10 -1.27
CA PRO A 30 62.64 37.29 -0.13
C PRO A 30 61.09 37.09 -0.18
N LEU A 31 60.34 36.47 0.75
CA LEU A 31 60.33 36.53 2.23
C LEU A 31 59.77 35.23 2.85
N THR A 32 60.22 34.90 4.07
CA THR A 32 59.76 33.70 4.81
C THR A 32 58.47 33.97 5.61
N ILE A 33 57.31 33.86 4.98
CA ILE A 33 56.02 33.95 5.69
C ILE A 33 55.71 32.60 6.37
N ARG A 34 56.03 32.51 7.66
CA ARG A 34 55.87 31.30 8.49
C ARG A 34 54.40 31.11 8.93
N THR A 35 53.58 30.49 8.09
CA THR A 35 52.13 30.32 8.28
C THR A 35 51.76 29.43 9.48
N LYS A 36 51.60 30.02 10.67
CA LYS A 36 51.04 29.33 11.87
C LYS A 36 49.60 28.82 11.68
N ALA A 37 48.91 29.17 10.59
CA ALA A 37 47.51 28.85 10.30
C ALA A 37 47.18 27.34 10.30
N HIS A 38 48.06 26.49 9.76
CA HIS A 38 47.79 25.06 9.57
C HIS A 38 47.52 24.30 10.88
N HIS A 39 48.02 24.78 12.02
CA HIS A 39 47.72 24.21 13.34
C HIS A 39 46.32 24.60 13.82
N ARG A 40 45.93 25.88 13.68
CA ARG A 40 44.58 26.35 14.08
C ARG A 40 43.48 25.67 13.27
N ILE A 41 43.68 25.48 11.97
CA ILE A 41 42.73 24.77 11.10
C ILE A 41 42.56 23.30 11.54
N ARG A 42 43.67 22.62 11.88
CA ARG A 42 43.61 21.25 12.42
C ARG A 42 42.84 21.18 13.74
N TYR A 43 43.11 22.07 14.69
CA TYR A 43 42.35 22.10 15.95
C TYR A 43 40.86 22.41 15.75
N LEU A 44 40.50 23.33 14.86
CA LEU A 44 39.10 23.61 14.53
C LEU A 44 38.40 22.40 13.89
N PHE A 45 39.08 21.65 13.01
CA PHE A 45 38.51 20.45 12.40
C PHE A 45 38.37 19.31 13.42
N SER A 46 39.39 19.07 14.26
CA SER A 46 39.31 18.09 15.35
C SER A 46 38.26 18.43 16.39
N LEU A 47 38.06 19.71 16.73
CA LEU A 47 37.06 20.15 17.68
C LEU A 47 35.64 20.09 17.09
N LEU A 48 35.47 20.36 15.79
CA LEU A 48 34.21 20.12 15.06
C LEU A 48 33.85 18.63 15.05
N VAL A 49 34.81 17.75 14.74
CA VAL A 49 34.61 16.29 14.78
C VAL A 49 34.31 15.81 16.21
N LEU A 50 34.96 16.37 17.23
CA LEU A 50 34.66 16.06 18.62
C LEU A 50 33.25 16.51 19.01
N VAL A 51 32.82 17.72 18.64
CA VAL A 51 31.45 18.21 18.90
C VAL A 51 30.40 17.34 18.22
N LEU A 52 30.66 16.86 17.01
CA LEU A 52 29.79 15.92 16.26
C LEU A 52 29.81 14.48 16.82
N LEU A 53 30.82 14.11 17.60
CA LEU A 53 30.88 12.84 18.34
C LEU A 53 30.25 12.95 19.74
N THR A 54 30.34 14.11 20.39
CA THR A 54 29.71 14.40 21.69
C THR A 54 28.27 14.87 21.57
N SER A 55 27.77 15.14 20.37
CA SER A 55 26.34 15.26 20.10
C SER A 55 25.69 13.88 20.13
N GLU A 56 25.67 13.26 21.32
CA GLU A 56 24.66 12.27 21.64
C GLU A 56 23.31 12.91 21.34
N ILE A 57 22.59 12.34 20.38
CA ILE A 57 21.24 12.82 20.08
C ILE A 57 20.42 12.52 21.32
N ALA A 58 20.07 13.57 22.06
CA ALA A 58 19.13 13.52 23.18
C ALA A 58 17.72 13.25 22.64
N VAL A 59 17.52 12.04 22.09
CA VAL A 59 16.24 11.51 21.65
C VAL A 59 15.37 11.41 22.89
N ASN A 60 14.58 12.46 23.10
CA ASN A 60 13.67 12.60 24.23
C ASN A 60 12.88 11.28 24.37
N PRO A 61 13.03 10.52 25.48
CA PRO A 61 12.50 9.16 25.55
C PRO A 61 10.97 9.12 25.43
N SER A 62 10.29 10.24 25.67
CA SER A 62 8.85 10.43 25.42
C SER A 62 8.44 10.36 23.94
N GLN A 63 9.37 10.43 22.99
CA GLN A 63 9.13 10.23 21.55
C GLN A 63 9.65 8.88 21.00
N ARG A 64 10.04 7.93 21.86
CA ARG A 64 10.04 6.51 21.47
C ARG A 64 8.60 6.00 21.42
N THR A 65 7.84 6.46 20.42
CA THR A 65 6.54 5.86 20.06
C THR A 65 6.76 4.37 19.87
N SER A 66 6.20 3.56 20.75
CA SER A 66 6.49 2.12 20.77
C SER A 66 6.10 1.49 19.43
N THR A 67 7.09 0.97 18.70
CA THR A 67 6.91 0.17 17.49
C THR A 67 6.53 -1.28 17.81
N ALA A 68 6.25 -1.59 19.09
CA ALA A 68 5.55 -2.81 19.46
C ALA A 68 4.18 -2.82 18.77
N ARG A 69 4.10 -3.58 17.66
CA ARG A 69 2.86 -3.82 16.92
C ARG A 69 1.84 -4.34 17.91
N ILE A 70 0.72 -3.63 18.05
CA ILE A 70 -0.42 -4.14 18.84
C ILE A 70 -0.77 -5.51 18.27
N GLN A 71 -0.89 -6.49 19.17
CA GLN A 71 -1.35 -7.82 18.84
C GLN A 71 -2.56 -8.09 19.72
N THR A 72 -3.73 -8.04 19.10
CA THR A 72 -5.02 -8.43 19.67
C THR A 72 -5.50 -9.67 18.92
N PRO A 73 -5.07 -10.89 19.32
CA PRO A 73 -5.23 -12.10 18.50
C PRO A 73 -6.68 -12.51 18.21
N ASN A 74 -7.63 -11.95 18.96
CA ASN A 74 -9.07 -12.20 18.85
C ASN A 74 -9.84 -10.99 18.27
N GLY A 75 -9.15 -10.06 17.59
CA GLY A 75 -9.70 -8.79 17.09
C GLY A 75 -9.74 -7.69 18.15
N SER A 76 -10.24 -6.49 17.80
CA SER A 76 -10.07 -5.27 18.62
C SER A 76 -10.91 -5.21 19.91
N ALA A 77 -11.61 -6.31 20.25
CA ALA A 77 -12.63 -6.36 21.31
C ALA A 77 -13.76 -5.31 21.17
N GLY A 78 -13.95 -4.73 19.97
CA GLY A 78 -15.03 -3.79 19.66
C GLY A 78 -14.74 -2.32 19.96
N TYR A 79 -13.51 -1.97 20.35
CA TYR A 79 -13.10 -0.57 20.56
C TYR A 79 -11.70 -0.31 19.98
N ASN A 80 -11.43 0.95 19.58
CA ASN A 80 -10.11 1.35 19.10
C ASN A 80 -9.13 1.46 20.27
N HIS A 81 -7.93 0.91 20.09
CA HIS A 81 -6.83 1.09 21.03
C HIS A 81 -6.43 2.58 21.10
N PRO A 82 -6.09 3.15 22.27
CA PRO A 82 -5.85 4.58 22.41
C PRO A 82 -4.83 5.18 21.43
N SER A 83 -3.82 4.42 21.01
CA SER A 83 -2.78 4.85 20.05
C SER A 83 -3.18 4.84 18.58
N VAL A 84 -4.41 4.43 18.24
CA VAL A 84 -4.97 4.58 16.88
C VAL A 84 -6.10 5.61 16.79
N ASN A 85 -6.63 6.10 17.92
CA ASN A 85 -7.74 7.07 17.97
C ASN A 85 -7.48 8.41 17.24
N THR A 86 -6.22 8.79 17.05
CA THR A 86 -5.81 10.02 16.34
C THR A 86 -5.45 9.79 14.87
N ARG A 87 -5.57 8.56 14.35
CA ARG A 87 -5.25 8.24 12.95
C ARG A 87 -6.47 8.52 12.06
N PRO A 88 -6.27 8.96 10.80
CA PRO A 88 -7.37 9.09 9.85
C PRO A 88 -7.96 7.72 9.51
N TYR A 89 -9.27 7.67 9.32
CA TYR A 89 -9.98 6.46 8.90
C TYR A 89 -9.84 6.22 7.40
N VAL A 90 -9.70 4.96 7.01
CA VAL A 90 -9.78 4.52 5.61
C VAL A 90 -11.23 4.08 5.32
N VAL A 91 -11.75 4.49 4.18
CA VAL A 91 -13.06 4.04 3.67
C VAL A 91 -12.83 3.50 2.26
N LEU A 92 -13.20 2.24 2.03
CA LEU A 92 -13.16 1.63 0.69
C LEU A 92 -14.59 1.48 0.17
N ILE A 93 -14.89 2.24 -0.88
CA ILE A 93 -16.12 2.10 -1.65
C ILE A 93 -15.76 1.38 -2.94
N SER A 94 -16.38 0.23 -3.19
CA SER A 94 -16.30 -0.47 -4.47
C SER A 94 -17.60 -0.27 -5.23
N PHE A 95 -17.50 -0.17 -6.55
CA PHE A 95 -18.64 -0.15 -7.47
C PHE A 95 -18.44 -1.32 -8.42
N ASP A 96 -19.16 -2.42 -8.20
CA ASP A 96 -18.92 -3.66 -8.95
C ASP A 96 -19.26 -3.48 -10.43
N GLY A 97 -18.41 -3.99 -11.32
CA GLY A 97 -18.51 -3.76 -12.76
C GLY A 97 -18.27 -2.32 -13.25
N PHE A 98 -17.83 -1.37 -12.39
CA PHE A 98 -17.55 0.01 -12.80
C PHE A 98 -16.30 0.07 -13.69
N ARG A 99 -16.51 0.22 -15.01
CA ARG A 99 -15.44 0.21 -16.01
C ARG A 99 -14.83 1.63 -16.13
N PRO A 100 -13.49 1.79 -16.26
CA PRO A 100 -12.86 3.10 -16.19
C PRO A 100 -13.38 4.15 -17.19
N ASP A 101 -13.82 3.72 -18.38
CA ASP A 101 -14.34 4.62 -19.40
C ASP A 101 -15.80 5.07 -19.15
N TYR A 102 -16.45 4.64 -18.06
CA TYR A 102 -17.75 5.18 -17.66
C TYR A 102 -17.67 6.66 -17.24
N LEU A 103 -16.54 7.10 -16.67
CA LEU A 103 -16.30 8.52 -16.32
C LEU A 103 -16.26 9.45 -17.56
N GLY A 104 -16.00 8.91 -18.75
CA GLY A 104 -16.04 9.65 -20.01
C GLY A 104 -17.34 9.47 -20.81
N ARG A 105 -18.29 8.65 -20.33
CA ARG A 105 -19.53 8.29 -21.04
C ARG A 105 -20.80 8.85 -20.40
N TYR A 106 -20.74 9.23 -19.13
CA TYR A 106 -21.90 9.64 -18.34
C TYR A 106 -21.60 10.90 -17.53
N ASN A 107 -22.63 11.62 -17.11
CA ASN A 107 -22.50 12.78 -16.23
C ASN A 107 -22.26 12.30 -14.79
N THR A 108 -21.03 12.37 -14.29
CA THR A 108 -20.60 11.76 -13.02
C THR A 108 -20.09 12.76 -11.98
N PRO A 109 -20.77 13.90 -11.72
CA PRO A 109 -20.18 15.09 -11.08
C PRO A 109 -19.53 14.87 -9.71
N HIS A 110 -19.98 13.87 -8.94
CA HIS A 110 -19.35 13.49 -7.68
C HIS A 110 -18.03 12.73 -7.86
N PHE A 111 -17.93 11.83 -8.85
CA PHE A 111 -16.67 11.19 -9.23
C PHE A 111 -15.73 12.17 -9.92
N ASP A 112 -16.26 13.11 -10.71
CA ASP A 112 -15.49 14.14 -11.40
C ASP A 112 -14.83 15.09 -10.37
N HIS A 113 -15.59 15.49 -9.33
CA HIS A 113 -15.07 16.23 -8.19
C HIS A 113 -14.01 15.43 -7.41
N LEU A 114 -14.24 14.15 -7.12
CA LEU A 114 -13.24 13.29 -6.45
C LEU A 114 -11.97 13.13 -7.29
N SER A 115 -12.10 13.03 -8.61
CA SER A 115 -10.97 12.85 -9.54
C SER A 115 -10.13 14.11 -9.75
N THR A 116 -10.73 15.29 -9.52
CA THR A 116 -10.07 16.61 -9.65
C THR A 116 -9.56 17.18 -8.33
N THR A 117 -10.13 16.78 -7.19
CA THR A 117 -9.69 17.22 -5.85
C THR A 117 -8.85 16.17 -5.09
N GLY A 118 -8.84 14.92 -5.55
CA GLY A 118 -8.05 13.82 -4.99
C GLY A 118 -6.98 13.31 -5.96
N ILE A 119 -6.69 12.01 -5.90
CA ILE A 119 -5.80 11.29 -6.81
C ILE A 119 -6.62 10.28 -7.60
N SER A 120 -6.46 10.27 -8.92
CA SER A 120 -7.11 9.34 -9.85
C SER A 120 -6.07 8.58 -10.69
N ALA A 121 -6.47 7.47 -11.31
CA ALA A 121 -5.64 6.66 -12.19
C ALA A 121 -6.47 6.21 -13.40
N ASN A 122 -5.83 6.09 -14.58
CA ASN A 122 -6.51 5.83 -15.86
C ASN A 122 -7.31 4.51 -15.86
N ALA A 123 -6.87 3.50 -15.10
CA ALA A 123 -7.56 2.23 -14.89
C ALA A 123 -6.98 1.52 -13.65
N LEU A 124 -7.79 0.64 -13.05
CA LEU A 124 -7.30 -0.44 -12.20
C LEU A 124 -7.26 -1.73 -13.04
N VAL A 125 -6.12 -2.42 -13.09
CA VAL A 125 -6.02 -3.74 -13.70
C VAL A 125 -6.49 -4.78 -12.68
N SER A 126 -7.48 -5.60 -13.06
CA SER A 126 -8.01 -6.66 -12.21
C SER A 126 -7.24 -7.97 -12.37
N VAL A 127 -7.37 -8.85 -11.39
CA VAL A 127 -6.86 -10.23 -11.45
C VAL A 127 -7.62 -11.09 -12.47
N PHE A 128 -7.04 -12.23 -12.83
CA PHE A 128 -7.73 -13.29 -13.56
C PHE A 128 -8.17 -14.41 -12.59
N PRO A 129 -9.40 -14.94 -12.69
CA PRO A 129 -10.49 -14.48 -13.56
C PRO A 129 -11.10 -13.17 -13.02
N SER A 130 -11.53 -12.29 -13.93
CA SER A 130 -12.10 -10.97 -13.60
C SER A 130 -13.56 -11.07 -13.11
N LEU A 131 -13.75 -11.73 -11.97
CA LEU A 131 -15.03 -12.00 -11.32
C LEU A 131 -15.12 -11.29 -9.97
N THR A 132 -16.35 -10.94 -9.54
CA THR A 132 -16.62 -10.18 -8.31
C THR A 132 -15.87 -10.69 -7.08
N PHE A 133 -16.05 -11.97 -6.71
CA PHE A 133 -15.50 -12.49 -5.45
C PHE A 133 -13.96 -12.60 -5.47
N PRO A 134 -13.32 -13.19 -6.49
CA PRO A 134 -11.87 -13.17 -6.62
C PRO A 134 -11.30 -11.76 -6.56
N ALA A 135 -11.77 -10.84 -7.41
CA ALA A 135 -11.19 -9.49 -7.50
C ALA A 135 -11.35 -8.66 -6.22
N HIS A 136 -12.51 -8.74 -5.54
CA HIS A 136 -12.69 -8.05 -4.26
C HIS A 136 -11.80 -8.64 -3.16
N TYR A 137 -11.61 -9.96 -3.13
CA TYR A 137 -10.76 -10.58 -2.12
C TYR A 137 -9.26 -10.36 -2.40
N SER A 138 -8.86 -10.26 -3.66
CA SER A 138 -7.51 -9.79 -4.05
C SER A 138 -7.26 -8.35 -3.58
N ILE A 139 -8.24 -7.45 -3.71
CA ILE A 139 -8.15 -6.07 -3.18
C ILE A 139 -8.01 -6.07 -1.64
N ALA A 140 -8.69 -6.98 -0.94
CA ALA A 140 -8.62 -7.06 0.51
C ALA A 140 -7.30 -7.65 1.05
N THR A 141 -6.66 -8.55 0.31
CA THR A 141 -5.49 -9.34 0.76
C THR A 141 -4.16 -8.92 0.11
N GLY A 142 -4.19 -8.27 -1.06
CA GLY A 142 -3.02 -8.05 -1.90
C GLY A 142 -2.51 -9.31 -2.62
N MET A 143 -3.30 -10.39 -2.64
CA MET A 143 -2.91 -11.72 -3.14
C MET A 143 -3.65 -12.08 -4.43
N HIS A 144 -3.09 -12.99 -5.24
CA HIS A 144 -3.77 -13.53 -6.42
C HIS A 144 -4.81 -14.61 -6.04
N PRO A 145 -5.81 -14.89 -6.90
CA PRO A 145 -6.84 -15.90 -6.64
C PRO A 145 -6.31 -17.30 -6.31
N GLU A 146 -5.23 -17.73 -6.96
CA GLU A 146 -4.51 -18.98 -6.69
C GLU A 146 -3.85 -19.05 -5.30
N SER A 147 -3.59 -17.90 -4.67
CA SER A 147 -2.94 -17.80 -3.37
C SER A 147 -3.92 -17.59 -2.21
N HIS A 148 -5.13 -17.08 -2.50
CA HIS A 148 -6.13 -16.71 -1.50
C HIS A 148 -7.40 -17.58 -1.54
N GLY A 149 -7.34 -18.77 -2.14
CA GLY A 149 -8.41 -19.79 -2.20
C GLY A 149 -9.59 -19.47 -3.12
N ILE A 150 -10.08 -18.23 -3.10
CA ILE A 150 -11.24 -17.78 -3.88
C ILE A 150 -10.90 -17.61 -5.37
N VAL A 151 -10.84 -18.74 -6.10
CA VAL A 151 -10.52 -18.80 -7.54
C VAL A 151 -11.70 -18.46 -8.46
N GLY A 152 -12.93 -18.41 -7.94
CA GLY A 152 -14.12 -18.07 -8.74
C GLY A 152 -15.33 -17.67 -7.89
N ASN A 153 -16.39 -17.18 -8.53
CA ASN A 153 -17.68 -16.94 -7.86
C ASN A 153 -18.36 -18.26 -7.42
N SER A 154 -18.13 -19.35 -8.15
CA SER A 154 -18.48 -20.72 -7.77
C SER A 154 -17.41 -21.67 -8.33
N PHE A 155 -16.98 -22.67 -7.57
CA PHE A 155 -15.98 -23.65 -7.99
C PHE A 155 -16.10 -24.97 -7.19
N PHE A 156 -15.26 -25.96 -7.51
CA PHE A 156 -15.12 -27.23 -6.79
C PHE A 156 -13.70 -27.33 -6.26
N ASP A 157 -13.54 -27.85 -5.04
CA ASP A 157 -12.25 -28.18 -4.45
C ASP A 157 -12.12 -29.72 -4.36
N PRO A 158 -11.28 -30.37 -5.18
CA PRO A 158 -11.04 -31.81 -5.13
C PRO A 158 -10.38 -32.32 -3.84
N GLY A 159 -9.68 -31.47 -3.10
CA GLY A 159 -9.06 -31.81 -1.81
C GLY A 159 -10.08 -31.84 -0.66
N ARG A 160 -11.13 -31.01 -0.76
CA ARG A 160 -12.27 -31.02 0.19
C ARG A 160 -13.39 -31.99 -0.23
N GLY A 161 -13.56 -32.20 -1.53
CA GLY A 161 -14.75 -32.87 -2.09
C GLY A 161 -16.00 -31.98 -2.10
N GLU A 162 -15.82 -30.65 -1.99
CA GLU A 162 -16.90 -29.68 -1.76
C GLU A 162 -16.97 -28.61 -2.86
N HIS A 163 -18.13 -27.97 -2.98
CA HIS A 163 -18.34 -26.82 -3.86
C HIS A 163 -18.39 -25.50 -3.07
N PHE A 164 -17.61 -24.50 -3.48
CA PHE A 164 -17.82 -23.12 -3.07
C PHE A 164 -18.86 -22.45 -3.97
N SER A 165 -19.72 -21.59 -3.42
CA SER A 165 -20.62 -20.76 -4.22
C SER A 165 -21.01 -19.48 -3.51
N TYR A 166 -20.79 -18.33 -4.16
CA TYR A 166 -21.15 -17.01 -3.64
C TYR A 166 -22.65 -16.82 -3.30
N ARG A 167 -23.51 -17.75 -3.79
CA ARG A 167 -24.96 -17.80 -3.51
C ARG A 167 -25.30 -18.66 -2.29
N ASP A 168 -24.44 -19.61 -1.93
CA ASP A 168 -24.63 -20.46 -0.75
C ASP A 168 -24.05 -19.78 0.49
N ARG A 169 -24.92 -19.55 1.47
CA ARG A 169 -24.54 -18.87 2.71
C ARG A 169 -23.63 -19.67 3.62
N ALA A 170 -23.65 -21.01 3.55
CA ALA A 170 -22.73 -21.84 4.32
C ALA A 170 -21.29 -21.63 3.83
N THR A 171 -21.05 -21.82 2.53
CA THR A 171 -19.70 -21.71 1.92
C THR A 171 -19.10 -20.29 2.06
N VAL A 172 -19.93 -19.24 2.01
CA VAL A 172 -19.47 -17.85 2.18
C VAL A 172 -19.24 -17.46 3.65
N GLN A 173 -19.72 -18.25 4.63
CA GLN A 173 -19.50 -18.00 6.07
C GLN A 173 -18.46 -18.93 6.71
N ASP A 174 -18.21 -20.09 6.10
CA ASP A 174 -17.06 -20.95 6.41
C ASP A 174 -15.76 -20.22 6.06
N GLY A 175 -14.96 -19.91 7.10
CA GLY A 175 -13.68 -19.21 6.97
C GLY A 175 -12.57 -20.04 6.32
N THR A 176 -12.75 -21.34 6.16
CA THR A 176 -11.72 -22.25 5.62
C THR A 176 -11.67 -22.27 4.08
N TRP A 177 -12.48 -21.45 3.40
CA TRP A 177 -12.35 -21.14 1.96
C TRP A 177 -11.53 -19.87 1.67
N TRP A 178 -11.13 -19.12 2.71
CA TRP A 178 -10.64 -17.75 2.59
C TRP A 178 -9.21 -17.63 3.13
N ASP A 179 -8.23 -17.99 2.29
CA ASP A 179 -6.81 -17.95 2.66
C ASP A 179 -6.21 -16.53 2.67
N GLY A 180 -5.04 -16.40 3.30
CA GLY A 180 -4.31 -15.13 3.40
C GLY A 180 -4.69 -14.31 4.64
N GLU A 181 -4.52 -12.99 4.57
CA GLU A 181 -4.95 -12.06 5.62
C GLU A 181 -5.60 -10.82 4.99
N PRO A 182 -6.93 -10.68 5.05
CA PRO A 182 -7.59 -9.50 4.52
C PRO A 182 -7.45 -8.32 5.49
N ILE A 183 -7.43 -7.11 4.93
CA ILE A 183 -7.12 -5.85 5.63
C ILE A 183 -7.92 -5.60 6.92
N TRP A 184 -9.14 -6.11 7.05
CA TRP A 184 -9.89 -6.02 8.31
C TRP A 184 -9.30 -6.91 9.42
N VAL A 185 -8.84 -8.13 9.12
CA VAL A 185 -8.11 -8.98 10.08
C VAL A 185 -6.81 -8.29 10.48
N THR A 186 -6.08 -7.72 9.52
CA THR A 186 -4.85 -6.96 9.78
C THR A 186 -5.09 -5.72 10.66
N ALA A 187 -6.25 -5.06 10.56
CA ALA A 187 -6.61 -3.90 11.39
C ALA A 187 -7.11 -4.31 12.80
N GLU A 188 -8.02 -5.28 12.87
CA GLU A 188 -8.60 -5.82 14.10
C GLU A 188 -7.53 -6.46 15.00
N THR A 189 -6.53 -7.15 14.42
CA THR A 189 -5.36 -7.67 15.15
C THR A 189 -4.39 -6.61 15.63
N GLN A 190 -4.51 -5.37 15.14
CA GLN A 190 -3.69 -4.22 15.53
C GLN A 190 -4.50 -3.19 16.36
N GLY A 191 -5.60 -3.63 16.97
CA GLY A 191 -6.42 -2.79 17.85
C GLY A 191 -7.21 -1.69 17.15
N MET A 192 -7.51 -1.83 15.86
CA MET A 192 -8.39 -0.94 15.11
C MET A 192 -9.71 -1.64 14.76
N VAL A 193 -10.82 -1.06 15.22
CA VAL A 193 -12.20 -1.45 14.89
C VAL A 193 -12.43 -1.29 13.39
N THR A 194 -13.18 -2.22 12.78
CA THR A 194 -13.55 -2.16 11.36
C THR A 194 -15.05 -2.40 11.11
N GLY A 195 -15.58 -1.83 10.02
CA GLY A 195 -16.99 -1.90 9.64
C GLY A 195 -17.22 -2.30 8.18
N SER A 196 -17.93 -3.40 7.91
CA SER A 196 -18.28 -3.85 6.57
C SER A 196 -19.78 -3.85 6.29
N PHE A 197 -20.14 -3.41 5.09
CA PHE A 197 -21.46 -3.63 4.51
C PHE A 197 -21.26 -4.40 3.21
N PHE A 198 -21.47 -5.73 3.25
CA PHE A 198 -21.49 -6.63 2.08
C PHE A 198 -20.15 -6.85 1.34
N PHE A 199 -18.99 -6.46 1.87
CA PHE A 199 -17.72 -6.74 1.20
C PHE A 199 -17.39 -8.26 1.24
N PRO A 200 -17.03 -8.91 0.10
CA PRO A 200 -16.73 -10.35 0.07
C PRO A 200 -15.71 -10.79 1.12
N GLY A 201 -15.96 -11.94 1.75
CA GLY A 201 -15.14 -12.49 2.84
C GLY A 201 -15.45 -11.93 4.24
N THR A 202 -16.02 -10.73 4.37
CA THR A 202 -16.29 -10.12 5.71
C THR A 202 -17.36 -10.81 6.55
N GLU A 203 -18.07 -11.78 5.98
CA GLU A 203 -19.06 -12.61 6.67
C GLU A 203 -18.45 -13.92 7.23
N ALA A 204 -17.24 -14.27 6.80
CA ALA A 204 -16.48 -15.44 7.25
C ALA A 204 -15.57 -15.09 8.43
N ALA A 205 -15.33 -16.05 9.32
CA ALA A 205 -14.39 -15.93 10.45
C ALA A 205 -12.95 -16.20 10.00
N ILE A 206 -12.39 -15.29 9.20
CA ILE A 206 -11.07 -15.47 8.58
C ILE A 206 -10.00 -15.32 9.65
N LYS A 207 -9.18 -16.37 9.85
CA LYS A 207 -8.32 -16.56 11.03
C LYS A 207 -9.09 -16.41 12.38
N GLY A 208 -10.38 -16.75 12.40
CA GLY A 208 -11.26 -16.57 13.55
C GLY A 208 -11.85 -15.16 13.70
N ILE A 209 -11.43 -14.18 12.89
CA ILE A 209 -11.78 -12.77 13.03
C ILE A 209 -12.80 -12.35 11.96
N ARG A 210 -13.74 -11.49 12.36
CA ARG A 210 -14.65 -10.71 11.49
C ARG A 210 -14.46 -9.22 11.81
N PRO A 211 -14.87 -8.30 10.92
CA PRO A 211 -14.98 -6.90 11.28
C PRO A 211 -15.90 -6.71 12.49
N THR A 212 -15.55 -5.82 13.42
CA THR A 212 -16.36 -5.47 14.60
C THR A 212 -17.82 -5.19 14.24
N TYR A 213 -18.06 -4.46 13.16
CA TYR A 213 -19.40 -4.25 12.60
C TYR A 213 -19.47 -4.89 11.22
N TRP A 214 -20.41 -5.80 10.98
CA TRP A 214 -20.63 -6.37 9.65
C TRP A 214 -22.11 -6.59 9.33
N LYS A 215 -22.45 -6.66 8.04
CA LYS A 215 -23.80 -6.99 7.54
C LYS A 215 -23.76 -8.01 6.40
N PRO A 216 -24.65 -9.02 6.42
CA PRO A 216 -24.63 -10.08 5.43
C PRO A 216 -25.12 -9.62 4.05
N THR A 217 -24.48 -10.12 2.99
CA THR A 217 -24.66 -9.62 1.60
C THR A 217 -26.07 -9.79 1.05
N MET A 218 -26.88 -10.70 1.62
CA MET A 218 -28.28 -10.91 1.21
C MET A 218 -29.27 -9.99 1.94
N ALA A 219 -28.85 -9.21 2.95
CA ALA A 219 -29.72 -8.27 3.66
C ALA A 219 -29.96 -6.93 2.91
N LYS A 220 -29.59 -6.85 1.63
CA LYS A 220 -29.62 -5.62 0.81
C LYS A 220 -30.97 -4.91 0.80
N SER A 221 -32.09 -5.64 0.70
CA SER A 221 -33.44 -5.06 0.60
C SER A 221 -33.84 -4.19 1.81
N GLN A 222 -33.43 -4.57 3.01
CA GLN A 222 -33.63 -3.74 4.22
C GLN A 222 -32.44 -2.80 4.46
N THR A 223 -31.23 -3.24 4.15
CA THR A 223 -30.00 -2.54 4.56
C THR A 223 -29.63 -1.38 3.63
N GLN A 224 -30.00 -1.40 2.34
CA GLN A 224 -29.86 -0.23 1.46
C GLN A 224 -30.73 0.93 1.97
N THR A 225 -31.99 0.64 2.32
CA THR A 225 -32.92 1.59 2.95
C THR A 225 -32.38 2.09 4.29
N ALA A 226 -31.79 1.21 5.11
CA ALA A 226 -31.18 1.60 6.38
C ALA A 226 -29.92 2.47 6.20
N PHE A 227 -29.06 2.17 5.23
CA PHE A 227 -27.86 2.95 4.89
C PHE A 227 -28.24 4.35 4.41
N ASN A 228 -29.14 4.44 3.43
CA ASN A 228 -29.66 5.71 2.92
C ASN A 228 -30.35 6.54 4.03
N LYS A 229 -31.16 5.89 4.88
CA LYS A 229 -31.82 6.54 6.03
C LYS A 229 -30.83 6.99 7.13
N LYS A 230 -29.72 6.28 7.32
CA LYS A 230 -28.71 6.63 8.33
C LYS A 230 -27.74 7.72 7.86
N LEU A 231 -27.44 7.80 6.56
CA LEU A 231 -26.75 8.95 5.97
C LEU A 231 -27.65 10.20 5.98
N ASN A 232 -28.91 10.09 5.57
CA ASN A 232 -29.80 11.24 5.38
C ASN A 232 -30.55 11.69 6.65
N GLY A 233 -30.28 11.11 7.82
CA GLY A 233 -31.15 11.28 8.99
C GLY A 233 -30.60 10.87 10.36
N SER A 234 -29.28 10.85 10.57
CA SER A 234 -28.70 10.51 11.89
C SER A 234 -27.40 11.27 12.18
N PRO A 235 -27.34 12.09 13.23
CA PRO A 235 -26.08 12.62 13.79
C PRO A 235 -25.21 11.55 14.49
N SER A 236 -25.60 10.27 14.43
CA SER A 236 -25.12 9.20 15.31
C SER A 236 -24.87 7.86 14.58
N LEU A 237 -24.27 7.94 13.40
CA LEU A 237 -23.12 7.06 13.16
C LEU A 237 -22.03 7.46 14.18
N PRO A 238 -21.36 6.52 14.88
CA PRO A 238 -20.05 6.85 15.43
C PRO A 238 -19.16 7.24 14.25
N THR A 239 -18.65 8.46 14.23
CA THR A 239 -17.91 9.08 13.11
C THR A 239 -16.53 8.45 12.84
N ASN A 240 -16.29 7.28 13.43
CA ASN A 240 -15.00 6.80 13.90
C ASN A 240 -14.80 5.30 13.58
N VAL A 241 -15.29 4.85 12.42
CA VAL A 241 -15.25 3.44 11.98
C VAL A 241 -14.84 3.39 10.50
N PRO A 242 -13.81 2.62 10.11
CA PRO A 242 -13.50 2.31 8.71
C PRO A 242 -14.67 1.58 8.06
N ILE A 243 -15.15 2.05 6.90
CA ILE A 243 -16.28 1.45 6.17
C ILE A 243 -15.80 0.79 4.87
N TRP A 244 -16.14 -0.48 4.70
CA TRP A 244 -15.91 -1.28 3.49
C TRP A 244 -17.27 -1.61 2.85
N SER A 245 -17.52 -1.19 1.60
CA SER A 245 -18.83 -1.41 0.95
C SER A 245 -18.74 -1.52 -0.58
N PRO A 246 -19.12 -2.66 -1.20
CA PRO A 246 -19.42 -2.75 -2.61
C PRO A 246 -20.87 -2.33 -2.89
N SER A 247 -21.04 -1.12 -3.41
CA SER A 247 -22.30 -0.63 -3.95
C SER A 247 -22.57 -1.26 -5.32
N ILE A 248 -23.13 -2.46 -5.30
CA ILE A 248 -23.61 -3.14 -6.51
C ILE A 248 -24.96 -2.53 -6.90
N PHE A 249 -24.92 -1.56 -7.82
CA PHE A 249 -26.10 -1.16 -8.59
C PHE A 249 -26.28 -2.15 -9.77
N HIS A 250 -27.51 -2.58 -9.99
CA HIS A 250 -28.01 -3.25 -11.19
C HIS A 250 -29.29 -2.50 -11.60
#